data_AF-A0A3B1E861-F1
#
_entry.id   AF-A0A3B1E861-F1
#
_cell.length_a   1.000
_cell.length_b   1.000
_cell.length_c   1.000
_cell.angle_alpha   90.00
_cell.angle_beta   90.00
_cell.angle_gamma   90.00
#
_symmetry.space_group_name_H-M   'P 1'
#
loop_
_entity.id
_entity.type
_entity.pdbx_description
1 polymer ?
#
loop_
_entity_poly.entity_id
_entity_poly.type
_entity_poly.pdbx_seq_one_letter_code
_entity_poly.pdbx_strand_id
1 'polypeptide(L)'
;MEHACFADRLARAMDRAGSPACVGLDPVFERLPEAVRAAHQDPTQAIEAFCTGVIDAVAGEVGVVKPQSACFERYGSAGVRALEQTVAHAKNAGLVVILDAKRGDIGISAAHYAAA
;
A
#
# COMPACT_ATOMS: atom_id res chain seq x y z
N MET A 1 1.69 27.40 -8.08
CA MET A 1 2.58 26.35 -7.55
C MET A 1 2.66 25.27 -8.60
N GLU A 2 3.86 25.01 -9.11
CA GLU A 2 4.08 23.96 -10.10
C GLU A 2 3.74 22.60 -9.48
N HIS A 3 2.85 21.83 -10.10
CA HIS A 3 2.55 20.48 -9.64
C HIS A 3 3.79 19.61 -9.91
N ALA A 4 4.56 19.33 -8.85
CA ALA A 4 5.70 18.42 -8.93
C ALA A 4 5.26 17.07 -9.50
N CYS A 5 5.95 16.59 -10.53
CA CYS A 5 5.60 15.33 -11.17
C CYS A 5 5.84 14.15 -10.20
N PHE A 6 5.40 12.94 -10.56
CA PHE A 6 5.60 11.77 -9.69
C PHE A 6 7.09 11.53 -9.38
N ALA A 7 7.98 11.67 -10.37
CA ALA A 7 9.42 11.47 -10.19
C ALA A 7 10.00 12.45 -9.15
N ASP A 8 9.63 13.73 -9.20
CA ASP A 8 10.08 14.72 -8.22
C ASP A 8 9.57 14.41 -6.82
N ARG A 9 8.30 13.99 -6.69
CA ARG A 9 7.72 13.60 -5.41
C ARG A 9 8.41 12.37 -4.82
N LEU A 10 8.75 11.39 -5.65
CA LEU A 10 9.46 10.18 -5.26
C LEU A 10 10.88 10.51 -4.78
N ALA A 11 11.65 11.29 -5.56
CA ALA A 11 12.99 11.73 -5.20
C ALA A 11 12.99 12.44 -3.84
N ARG A 12 12.11 13.43 -3.66
CA ARG A 12 11.97 14.18 -2.39
C ARG A 12 11.58 13.28 -1.22
N ALA A 13 10.79 12.22 -1.44
CA ALA A 13 10.42 11.29 -0.38
C ALA A 13 11.60 10.44 0.07
N MET A 14 12.43 9.95 -0.87
CA MET A 14 13.65 9.21 -0.56
C MET A 14 14.69 10.08 0.13
N ASP A 15 14.89 11.32 -0.36
CA ASP A 15 15.81 12.29 0.25
C ASP A 15 15.42 12.63 1.69
N ARG A 16 14.13 12.89 1.93
CA ARG A 16 13.60 13.17 3.28
C ARG A 16 13.82 12.01 4.26
N ALA A 17 13.66 10.78 3.80
CA ALA A 17 13.85 9.59 4.62
C ALA A 17 15.34 9.19 4.75
N GLY A 18 16.24 9.81 3.97
CA GLY A 18 17.64 9.39 3.90
C GLY A 18 17.82 7.96 3.36
N SER A 19 16.83 7.44 2.63
CA SER A 19 16.75 6.02 2.27
C SER A 19 16.08 5.83 0.90
N PRO A 20 16.68 5.09 -0.04
CA PRO A 20 16.05 4.70 -1.29
C PRO A 20 15.14 3.46 -1.12
N ALA A 21 14.93 2.98 0.10
CA ALA A 21 14.17 1.77 0.35
C ALA A 21 12.67 1.96 0.03
N CYS A 22 12.07 0.92 -0.53
CA CYS A 22 10.64 0.79 -0.73
C CYS A 22 10.15 -0.44 0.04
N VAL A 23 9.26 -0.23 1.01
CA VAL A 23 8.72 -1.32 1.84
C VAL A 23 7.53 -1.95 1.14
N GLY A 24 7.62 -3.26 0.87
CA GLY A 24 6.50 -4.04 0.34
C GLY A 24 5.44 -4.29 1.41
N LEU A 25 4.17 -4.13 1.04
CA LEU A 25 3.02 -4.53 1.87
C LEU A 25 2.34 -5.72 1.20
N ASP A 26 2.87 -6.91 1.49
CA ASP A 26 2.50 -8.17 0.82
C ASP A 26 1.91 -9.17 1.84
N PRO A 27 0.78 -8.84 2.50
CA PRO A 27 0.26 -9.61 3.61
C PRO A 27 -0.26 -10.98 3.14
N VAL A 28 0.15 -12.04 3.84
CA VAL A 28 -0.39 -13.39 3.67
C VAL A 28 -0.97 -13.78 5.02
N PHE A 29 -2.30 -13.90 5.11
CA PHE A 29 -3.00 -14.08 6.39
C PHE A 29 -2.39 -15.19 7.24
N GLU A 30 -2.06 -16.33 6.64
CA GLU A 30 -1.51 -17.50 7.34
C GLU A 30 -0.09 -17.27 7.89
N ARG A 31 0.61 -16.24 7.41
CA ARG A 31 1.98 -15.88 7.80
C ARG A 31 2.03 -14.65 8.72
N LEU A 32 0.89 -14.04 9.02
CA LEU A 32 0.84 -12.91 9.95
C LEU A 32 1.17 -13.37 11.38
N PRO A 33 1.74 -12.48 12.21
CA PRO A 33 1.96 -12.79 13.63
C PRO A 33 0.69 -13.30 14.29
N GLU A 34 0.81 -14.34 15.12
CA GLU A 34 -0.34 -14.97 15.77
C GLU A 34 -1.18 -13.97 16.58
N ALA A 35 -0.53 -13.05 17.29
CA ALA A 35 -1.21 -12.00 18.05
C ALA A 35 -2.13 -11.12 17.18
N VAL A 36 -1.73 -10.83 15.94
CA VAL A 36 -2.56 -10.07 15.00
C VAL A 36 -3.70 -10.94 14.49
N ARG A 37 -3.44 -12.19 14.09
CA ARG A 37 -4.49 -13.10 13.61
C ARG A 37 -5.56 -13.39 14.67
N ALA A 38 -5.14 -13.57 15.92
CA ALA A 38 -6.06 -13.88 17.02
C ALA A 38 -6.90 -12.67 17.47
N ALA A 39 -6.46 -11.44 17.18
CA ALA A 39 -7.17 -10.21 17.56
C ALA A 39 -8.36 -9.88 16.64
N HIS A 40 -8.48 -10.54 15.48
CA HIS A 40 -9.48 -10.22 14.47
C HIS A 40 -10.22 -11.46 14.00
N GLN A 41 -11.54 -11.36 13.87
CA GLN A 41 -12.37 -12.46 13.34
C GLN A 41 -12.33 -12.53 11.80
N ASP A 42 -12.14 -11.40 11.14
CA ASP A 42 -12.08 -11.28 9.68
C ASP A 42 -10.61 -11.18 9.21
N PRO A 43 -10.15 -12.06 8.31
CA PRO A 43 -8.82 -11.97 7.71
C PRO A 43 -8.50 -10.59 7.11
N THR A 44 -9.47 -9.90 6.51
CA THR A 44 -9.24 -8.59 5.89
C THR A 44 -8.94 -7.50 6.92
N GLN A 45 -9.56 -7.56 8.10
CA GLN A 45 -9.24 -6.67 9.22
C GLN A 45 -7.86 -6.94 9.80
N ALA A 46 -7.47 -8.22 9.93
CA ALA A 46 -6.12 -8.59 10.37
C ALA A 46 -5.05 -8.11 9.37
N ILE A 47 -5.34 -8.21 8.07
CA ILE A 47 -4.47 -7.74 7.00
C ILE A 47 -4.32 -6.22 7.05
N GLU A 48 -5.44 -5.49 7.15
CA GLU A 48 -5.42 -4.03 7.27
C GLU A 48 -4.62 -3.59 8.49
N ALA A 49 -4.91 -4.15 9.67
CA ALA A 49 -4.21 -3.84 10.92
C ALA A 49 -2.71 -4.15 10.85
N PHE A 50 -2.34 -5.27 10.21
CA PHE A 50 -0.92 -5.59 9.99
C PHE A 50 -0.25 -4.56 9.10
N CYS A 51 -0.85 -4.20 7.96
CA CYS A 51 -0.27 -3.25 7.02
C CYS A 51 -0.18 -1.83 7.59
N THR A 52 -1.19 -1.35 8.30
CA THR A 52 -1.15 -0.04 8.98
C THR A 52 -0.10 -0.03 10.09
N GLY A 53 0.02 -1.10 10.87
CA GLY A 53 1.09 -1.23 11.86
C GLY A 53 2.49 -1.24 11.25
N VAL A 54 2.68 -1.89 10.08
CA VAL A 54 3.95 -1.81 9.34
C VAL A 54 4.22 -0.38 8.87
N ILE A 55 3.21 0.31 8.32
CA ILE A 55 3.33 1.71 7.90
C ILE A 55 3.76 2.59 9.08
N ASP A 56 3.11 2.46 10.23
CA ASP A 56 3.42 3.25 11.43
C ASP A 56 4.85 3.00 11.91
N ALA A 57 5.32 1.75 11.84
CA ALA A 57 6.67 1.37 12.25
C ALA A 57 7.77 1.88 11.31
N VAL A 58 7.47 2.08 10.02
CA VAL A 58 8.47 2.52 9.01
C VAL A 58 8.34 3.99 8.62
N ALA A 59 7.26 4.67 9.04
CA ALA A 59 7.06 6.08 8.78
C ALA A 59 8.21 6.90 9.39
N GLY A 60 8.87 7.71 8.55
CA GLY A 60 10.06 8.48 8.93
C GLY A 60 11.38 7.81 8.54
N GLU A 61 11.42 6.47 8.43
CA GLU A 61 12.60 5.70 8.03
C GLU A 61 12.63 5.41 6.51
N VAL A 62 11.46 5.40 5.87
CA VAL A 62 11.32 5.21 4.42
C VAL A 62 10.39 6.25 3.81
N GLY A 63 10.59 6.54 2.52
CA GLY A 63 9.73 7.45 1.76
C GLY A 63 8.61 6.75 0.99
N VAL A 64 8.67 5.43 0.84
CA VAL A 64 7.87 4.70 -0.15
C VAL A 64 7.37 3.36 0.39
N VAL A 65 6.11 3.06 0.13
CA VAL A 65 5.51 1.73 0.31
C VAL A 65 4.88 1.20 -0.97
N LYS A 66 4.85 -0.12 -1.12
CA LYS A 66 4.31 -0.78 -2.30
C LYS A 66 3.37 -1.95 -1.94
N PRO A 67 2.06 -1.70 -1.74
CA PRO A 67 1.10 -2.79 -1.54
C PRO A 67 0.96 -3.68 -2.78
N GLN A 68 0.95 -4.99 -2.56
CA GLN A 68 0.68 -6.00 -3.60
C GLN A 68 -0.81 -6.27 -3.71
N SER A 69 -1.44 -5.83 -4.80
CA SER A 69 -2.90 -5.87 -4.95
C SER A 69 -3.47 -7.29 -4.81
N ALA A 70 -2.77 -8.30 -5.32
CA ALA A 70 -3.21 -9.71 -5.25
C ALA A 70 -3.36 -10.25 -3.82
N CYS A 71 -2.58 -9.76 -2.85
CA CYS A 71 -2.71 -10.12 -1.45
C CYS A 71 -4.04 -9.67 -0.84
N PHE A 72 -4.62 -8.61 -1.39
CA PHE A 72 -5.90 -8.03 -0.94
C PHE A 72 -7.07 -8.57 -1.79
N GLU A 73 -6.95 -8.52 -3.12
CA GLU A 73 -8.03 -8.89 -4.07
C GLU A 73 -8.55 -10.32 -3.87
N ARG A 74 -7.73 -11.25 -3.38
CA ARG A 74 -8.16 -12.63 -3.08
C ARG A 74 -9.28 -12.74 -2.05
N TYR A 75 -9.57 -11.66 -1.31
CA TYR A 75 -10.68 -11.56 -0.35
C TYR A 75 -11.89 -10.78 -0.91
N GLY A 76 -11.95 -10.58 -2.23
CA GLY A 76 -13.05 -9.89 -2.89
C GLY A 76 -13.17 -8.41 -2.48
N SER A 77 -14.39 -7.89 -2.42
CA SER A 77 -14.65 -6.48 -2.10
C SER A 77 -14.16 -6.05 -0.72
N ALA A 78 -14.20 -6.95 0.28
CA ALA A 78 -13.66 -6.68 1.61
C ALA A 78 -12.13 -6.48 1.58
N GLY A 79 -11.44 -7.27 0.77
CA GLY A 79 -10.00 -7.10 0.55
C GLY A 79 -9.66 -5.80 -0.18
N VAL A 80 -10.44 -5.43 -1.21
CA VAL A 80 -10.29 -4.14 -1.90
C VAL A 80 -10.49 -2.98 -0.93
N ARG A 81 -11.48 -3.06 -0.03
CA ARG A 81 -11.68 -2.05 1.01
C ARG A 81 -10.49 -1.95 1.97
N ALA A 82 -9.93 -3.08 2.41
CA ALA A 82 -8.72 -3.08 3.25
C ALA A 82 -7.51 -2.46 2.53
N LEU A 83 -7.39 -2.69 1.22
CA LEU A 83 -6.37 -2.04 0.38
C LEU A 83 -6.57 -0.53 0.32
N GLU A 84 -7.81 -0.06 0.11
CA GLU A 84 -8.15 1.37 0.12
C GLU A 84 -7.76 2.03 1.45
N GLN A 85 -8.10 1.41 2.59
CA GLN A 85 -7.73 1.91 3.92
C GLN A 85 -6.21 1.94 4.11
N THR A 86 -5.51 0.88 3.70
CA THR A 86 -4.03 0.80 3.78
C THR A 86 -3.36 1.91 2.96
N VAL A 87 -3.84 2.15 1.73
CA VAL A 87 -3.34 3.22 0.85
C VAL A 87 -3.63 4.60 1.44
N ALA A 88 -4.83 4.82 1.98
CA ALA A 88 -5.19 6.07 2.64
C ALA A 88 -4.29 6.35 3.85
N HIS A 89 -4.06 5.35 4.69
CA HIS A 89 -3.19 5.44 5.87
C HIS A 89 -1.75 5.79 5.48
N ALA A 90 -1.18 5.11 4.48
CA ALA A 90 0.17 5.41 3.99
C ALA A 90 0.30 6.85 3.45
N LYS A 91 -0.70 7.33 2.70
CA LYS A 91 -0.73 8.72 2.20
C LYS A 91 -0.81 9.72 3.35
N ASN A 92 -1.63 9.44 4.38
CA ASN A 92 -1.74 10.28 5.57
C ASN A 92 -0.43 10.32 6.38
N ALA A 93 0.33 9.22 6.38
CA ALA A 93 1.68 9.15 6.95
C ALA A 93 2.75 9.87 6.09
N GLY A 94 2.38 10.49 4.97
CA GLY A 94 3.29 11.23 4.11
C GLY A 94 4.20 10.36 3.23
N LEU A 95 3.82 9.09 3.02
CA LEU A 95 4.53 8.14 2.17
C LEU A 95 4.05 8.21 0.73
N VAL A 96 4.97 7.99 -0.21
CA VAL A 96 4.61 7.70 -1.61
C VAL A 96 4.14 6.25 -1.70
N VAL A 97 3.02 6.04 -2.39
CA VAL A 97 2.43 4.71 -2.57
C VAL A 97 2.58 4.28 -4.02
N ILE A 98 3.09 3.07 -4.22
CA ILE A 98 3.12 2.39 -5.53
C ILE A 98 2.19 1.18 -5.44
N LEU A 99 1.05 1.22 -6.10
CA LEU A 99 0.17 0.05 -6.15
C LEU A 99 0.73 -0.97 -7.16
N ASP A 100 1.21 -2.11 -6.66
CA ASP A 100 1.67 -3.20 -7.49
C ASP A 100 0.48 -4.09 -7.89
N ALA A 101 -0.22 -3.68 -8.94
CA ALA A 101 -1.38 -4.37 -9.49
C ALA A 101 -1.12 -5.04 -10.85
N LYS A 102 0.06 -4.79 -11.46
CA LYS A 102 0.49 -5.32 -12.77
C LYS A 102 -0.59 -5.20 -13.86
N ARG A 103 -1.36 -4.12 -13.83
CA ARG A 103 -2.42 -3.89 -14.82
C ARG A 103 -1.81 -3.60 -16.19
N GLY A 104 -2.41 -4.19 -17.22
CA GLY A 104 -1.98 -4.02 -18.61
C GLY A 104 -3.08 -4.47 -19.55
N ASP A 105 -3.59 -3.53 -20.33
CA ASP A 105 -4.62 -3.73 -21.36
C ASP A 105 -4.51 -2.57 -22.37
N ILE A 106 -5.40 -2.51 -23.35
CA ILE A 106 -5.41 -1.49 -24.41
C ILE A 106 -6.63 -0.57 -24.29
N GLY A 107 -6.55 0.61 -24.92
CA GLY A 107 -7.69 1.51 -25.13
C GLY A 107 -8.49 1.82 -23.87
N ILE A 108 -9.80 1.57 -23.93
CA ILE A 108 -10.73 1.91 -22.85
C ILE A 108 -10.47 1.12 -21.55
N SER A 109 -10.05 -0.15 -21.66
CA SER A 109 -9.70 -0.96 -20.48
C SER A 109 -8.52 -0.38 -19.73
N ALA A 110 -7.48 0.07 -20.46
CA ALA A 110 -6.34 0.76 -19.87
C ALA A 110 -6.75 2.08 -19.19
N ALA A 111 -7.67 2.83 -19.81
CA ALA A 111 -8.21 4.06 -19.23
C ALA A 111 -9.01 3.79 -17.95
N HIS A 112 -9.75 2.69 -17.87
CA HIS A 112 -10.43 2.29 -16.64
C HIS A 112 -9.46 1.92 -15.52
N TYR A 113 -8.34 1.24 -15.82
CA TYR A 113 -7.30 1.01 -14.82
C TYR A 113 -6.65 2.31 -14.33
N ALA A 114 -6.49 3.32 -15.18
CA ALA A 114 -5.93 4.61 -14.78
C ALA A 114 -6.90 5.47 -13.95
N ALA A 115 -8.21 5.21 -14.05
CA ALA A 115 -9.26 5.93 -13.33
C ALA A 115 -9.65 5.28 -11.99
N ALA A 116 -9.22 4.04 -11.74
CA ALA A 116 -9.44 3.31 -10.49
C ALA A 116 -8.51 3.81 -9.37
#